data_AF-A0A3D0KWT0-F1
#
_entry.id   AF-A0A3D0KWT0-F1
#
_cell.length_a   1.000
_cell.length_b   1.000
_cell.length_c   1.000
_cell.angle_alpha   90.00
_cell.angle_beta   90.00
_cell.angle_gamma   90.00
#
_symmetry.space_group_name_H-M   'P 1'
#
loop_
_entity.id
_entity.type
_entity.pdbx_description
1 polymer ?
#
loop_
_entity_poly.entity_id
_entity_poly.type
_entity_poly.pdbx_seq_one_letter_code
_entity_poly.pdbx_strand_id
1 'polypeptide(L)'
;MYKVNVIDAVPGEVEVLRLMTGYLGDRLFTPRQRASLDITINATRRPIRVPISRDMLLPQKAGFGLGPPTAFEMTVSTAAGIRDAGQVIAHELLHISQVTNGRLVLNRKTKKIDRQRKKVELARWMGGKPVIIDQLPWHTRPWEIEACHWQVELVDEFLTLASGSQPFLQLQKPGKQRLALLAASLPAAAVANGHDKGAGEPILVDDVVSSPVNGMS
;
A
#
# COMPACT_ATOMS: atom_id res chain seq x y z
N MET A 1 -3.82 -8.90 10.30
CA MET A 1 -3.24 -9.99 9.50
C MET A 1 -3.45 -9.69 8.03
N TYR A 2 -2.38 -9.63 7.24
CA TYR A 2 -2.45 -9.53 5.77
C TYR A 2 -2.31 -10.94 5.19
N LYS A 3 -3.24 -11.34 4.34
CA LYS A 3 -3.20 -12.63 3.64
C LYS A 3 -3.24 -12.37 2.14
N VAL A 4 -2.12 -12.62 1.47
CA VAL A 4 -2.10 -12.66 0.00
C VAL A 4 -2.22 -14.12 -0.41
N ASN A 5 -3.42 -14.45 -0.91
CA ASN A 5 -3.77 -15.77 -1.41
C ASN A 5 -3.53 -15.82 -2.92
N VAL A 6 -3.04 -16.96 -3.38
CA VAL A 6 -2.76 -17.20 -4.78
C VAL A 6 -3.83 -18.09 -5.34
N ILE A 7 -4.53 -17.62 -6.36
CA ILE A 7 -5.49 -18.44 -7.08
C ILE A 7 -4.78 -19.19 -8.22
N ASP A 8 -4.03 -18.49 -9.07
CA ASP A 8 -3.37 -19.08 -10.25
C ASP A 8 -2.09 -18.32 -10.71
N ALA A 9 -1.36 -17.66 -9.79
CA ALA A 9 -0.16 -16.86 -10.13
C ALA A 9 1.12 -17.68 -10.33
N VAL A 10 2.09 -17.08 -11.03
CA VAL A 10 3.42 -17.69 -11.28
C VAL A 10 4.25 -17.68 -9.98
N PRO A 11 4.98 -18.76 -9.66
CA PRO A 11 5.96 -18.74 -8.57
C PRO A 11 6.93 -17.56 -8.71
N GLY A 12 7.15 -16.78 -7.64
CA GLY A 12 7.95 -15.55 -7.65
C GLY A 12 7.11 -14.27 -7.68
N GLU A 13 6.06 -14.20 -8.51
CA GLU A 13 5.19 -13.00 -8.57
C GLU A 13 4.46 -12.80 -7.24
N VAL A 14 4.07 -13.90 -6.62
CA VAL A 14 3.35 -13.95 -5.34
C VAL A 14 4.21 -13.40 -4.22
N GLU A 15 5.47 -13.81 -4.16
CA GLU A 15 6.43 -13.39 -3.15
C GLU A 15 6.65 -11.87 -3.25
N VAL A 16 6.78 -11.34 -4.46
CA VAL A 16 6.88 -9.89 -4.69
C VAL A 16 5.62 -9.17 -4.22
N LEU A 17 4.42 -9.66 -4.56
CA LEU A 17 3.16 -9.05 -4.10
C LEU A 17 2.99 -9.14 -2.58
N ARG A 18 3.44 -10.21 -1.94
CA ARG A 18 3.46 -10.36 -0.47
C ARG A 18 4.38 -9.34 0.17
N LEU A 19 5.60 -9.21 -0.33
CA LEU A 19 6.58 -8.23 0.15
C LEU A 19 6.06 -6.79 -0.02
N MET A 20 5.50 -6.49 -1.20
CA MET A 20 4.91 -5.18 -1.48
C MET A 20 3.72 -4.89 -0.57
N THR A 21 2.80 -5.84 -0.39
CA THR A 21 1.66 -5.69 0.53
C THR A 21 2.13 -5.44 1.96
N GLY A 22 3.15 -6.16 2.42
CA GLY A 22 3.75 -5.95 3.74
C GLY A 22 4.32 -4.54 3.89
N TYR A 23 5.11 -4.10 2.90
CA TYR A 23 5.68 -2.75 2.85
C TYR A 23 4.58 -1.66 2.88
N LEU A 24 3.57 -1.77 2.01
CA LEU A 24 2.43 -0.85 1.97
C LEU A 24 1.68 -0.84 3.30
N GLY A 25 1.50 -2.02 3.91
CA GLY A 25 0.91 -2.17 5.23
C GLY A 25 1.68 -1.38 6.30
N ASP A 26 3.00 -1.50 6.30
CA ASP A 26 3.87 -0.78 7.22
C ASP A 26 3.88 0.73 6.97
N ARG A 27 3.81 1.17 5.70
CA ARG A 27 3.71 2.58 5.31
C ARG A 27 2.38 3.22 5.74
N LEU A 28 1.26 2.51 5.66
CA LEU A 28 -0.07 3.11 5.78
C LEU A 28 -0.72 2.95 7.16
N PHE A 29 -0.31 1.94 7.94
CA PHE A 29 -1.00 1.57 9.17
C PHE A 29 -0.04 1.48 10.34
N THR A 30 -0.44 1.97 11.50
CA THR A 30 0.29 1.74 12.76
C THR A 30 0.26 0.27 13.16
N PRO A 31 1.23 -0.25 13.95
CA PRO A 31 1.23 -1.63 14.42
C PRO A 31 -0.10 -2.06 15.06
N ARG A 32 -0.72 -1.16 15.83
CA ARG A 32 -2.05 -1.39 16.44
C ARG A 32 -3.15 -1.56 15.40
N GLN A 33 -3.17 -0.75 14.35
CA GLN A 33 -4.13 -0.89 13.26
C GLN A 33 -3.92 -2.22 12.53
N ARG A 34 -2.67 -2.57 12.19
CA ARG A 34 -2.33 -3.83 11.50
C ARG A 34 -2.79 -5.08 12.27
N ALA A 35 -2.72 -5.03 13.60
CA ALA A 35 -3.22 -6.10 14.46
C ALA A 35 -4.75 -6.28 14.39
N SER A 36 -5.49 -5.20 14.10
CA SER A 36 -6.96 -5.22 14.00
C SER A 36 -7.52 -5.47 12.59
N LEU A 37 -6.71 -5.25 11.55
CA LEU A 37 -7.14 -5.38 10.16
C LEU A 37 -7.01 -6.84 9.68
N ASP A 38 -8.04 -7.37 9.05
CA ASP A 38 -8.03 -8.63 8.30
C ASP A 38 -8.20 -8.30 6.82
N ILE A 39 -7.13 -8.47 6.06
CA ILE A 39 -7.08 -8.09 4.64
C ILE A 39 -6.71 -9.31 3.83
N THR A 40 -7.63 -9.73 2.97
CA THR A 40 -7.44 -10.82 2.02
C THR A 40 -7.28 -10.27 0.61
N ILE A 41 -6.15 -10.60 -0.03
CA ILE A 41 -5.85 -10.23 -1.41
C ILE A 41 -5.73 -11.51 -2.22
N ASN A 42 -6.67 -11.73 -3.12
CA ASN A 42 -6.65 -12.86 -4.04
C ASN A 42 -5.93 -12.44 -5.33
N ALA A 43 -4.73 -12.96 -5.58
CA ALA A 43 -3.98 -12.69 -6.80
C ALA A 43 -4.32 -13.73 -7.89
N THR A 44 -4.62 -13.24 -9.10
CA THR A 44 -4.92 -14.09 -10.26
C THR A 44 -4.25 -13.58 -11.53
N ARG A 45 -3.94 -14.48 -12.46
CA ARG A 45 -3.47 -14.13 -13.82
C ARG A 45 -4.61 -13.80 -14.77
N ARG A 46 -5.86 -14.06 -14.39
CA ARG A 46 -7.01 -13.68 -15.20
C ARG A 46 -7.14 -12.15 -15.21
N PRO A 47 -7.56 -11.53 -16.31
CA PRO A 47 -7.79 -10.08 -16.39
C PRO A 47 -9.08 -9.66 -15.65
N ILE A 48 -9.19 -10.05 -14.38
CA ILE A 48 -10.34 -9.80 -13.51
C ILE A 48 -9.84 -9.04 -12.29
N ARG A 49 -10.56 -7.97 -11.93
CA ARG A 49 -10.31 -7.18 -10.72
C ARG A 49 -11.61 -7.10 -9.93
N VAL A 50 -11.53 -7.33 -8.63
CA VAL A 50 -12.64 -7.14 -7.69
C VAL A 50 -12.12 -6.22 -6.59
N PRO A 51 -12.40 -4.90 -6.65
CA PRO A 51 -11.90 -3.95 -5.66
C PRO A 51 -12.62 -4.13 -4.32
N ILE A 52 -12.13 -3.43 -3.29
CA ILE A 52 -12.85 -3.37 -2.00
C ILE A 52 -14.19 -2.70 -2.25
N SER A 53 -15.26 -3.35 -1.80
CA SER A 53 -16.60 -2.77 -1.90
C SER A 53 -16.79 -1.61 -0.94
N ARG A 54 -17.67 -0.66 -1.28
CA ARG A 54 -18.05 0.42 -0.36
C ARG A 54 -18.63 -0.09 0.95
N ASP A 55 -19.31 -1.24 0.91
CA ASP A 55 -19.86 -1.90 2.10
C ASP A 55 -18.77 -2.28 3.10
N MET A 56 -17.63 -2.78 2.61
CA MET A 56 -16.47 -3.11 3.45
C MET A 56 -15.83 -1.86 4.07
N LEU A 57 -15.98 -0.69 3.44
CA LEU A 57 -15.44 0.59 3.95
C LEU A 57 -16.38 1.30 4.94
N LEU A 58 -17.60 0.80 5.15
CA LEU A 58 -18.54 1.41 6.09
C LEU A 58 -18.16 1.12 7.55
N PRO A 59 -18.47 2.05 8.48
CA PRO A 59 -18.33 1.79 9.91
C PRO A 59 -19.12 0.55 10.33
N GLN A 60 -18.51 -0.28 11.15
CA GLN A 60 -19.11 -1.51 11.67
C GLN A 60 -19.56 -1.34 13.11
N LYS A 61 -20.50 -2.19 13.56
CA LYS A 61 -20.89 -2.20 14.98
C LYS A 61 -19.70 -2.65 15.84
N ALA A 62 -19.46 -1.94 16.93
CA ALA A 62 -18.48 -2.29 17.94
C ALA A 62 -19.15 -2.44 19.31
N GLY A 63 -18.39 -2.86 20.33
CA GLY A 63 -18.92 -3.03 21.71
C GLY A 63 -19.62 -1.78 22.26
N PHE A 64 -19.17 -0.59 21.86
CA PHE A 64 -19.91 0.66 22.01
C PHE A 64 -19.88 1.44 20.70
N GLY A 65 -21.07 1.80 20.20
CA GLY A 65 -21.22 2.64 19.01
C GLY A 65 -20.71 2.00 17.71
N LEU A 66 -20.18 2.84 16.83
CA LEU A 66 -19.60 2.44 15.54
C LEU A 66 -18.08 2.51 15.62
N GLY A 67 -17.43 1.46 15.12
CA GLY A 67 -15.98 1.37 14.97
C GLY A 67 -15.54 1.47 13.50
N PRO A 68 -14.23 1.63 13.27
CA PRO A 68 -13.68 1.54 11.92
C PRO A 68 -13.87 0.13 11.34
N PRO A 69 -13.99 0.00 10.01
CA PRO A 69 -14.04 -1.31 9.35
C PRO A 69 -12.73 -2.07 9.56
N THR A 70 -12.81 -3.40 9.68
CA THR A 70 -11.65 -4.26 9.93
C THR A 70 -11.45 -5.38 8.92
N ALA A 71 -12.47 -5.77 8.16
CA ALA A 71 -12.39 -6.93 7.25
C ALA A 71 -12.53 -6.48 5.79
N PHE A 72 -11.57 -6.86 4.97
CA PHE A 72 -11.48 -6.46 3.57
C PHE A 72 -11.07 -7.63 2.69
N GLU A 73 -11.70 -7.73 1.53
CA GLU A 73 -11.34 -8.70 0.51
C GLU A 73 -11.28 -8.00 -0.85
N MET A 74 -10.25 -8.33 -1.61
CA MET A 74 -10.09 -7.87 -2.99
C MET A 74 -9.51 -8.98 -3.86
N THR A 75 -9.75 -8.89 -5.17
CA THR A 75 -9.06 -9.69 -6.19
C THR A 75 -8.27 -8.78 -7.11
N VAL A 76 -6.99 -9.09 -7.28
CA VAL A 76 -6.07 -8.33 -8.13
C VAL A 76 -5.55 -9.20 -9.26
N SER A 77 -5.42 -8.60 -10.44
CA SER A 77 -4.92 -9.27 -11.62
C SER A 77 -3.43 -8.98 -11.83
N THR A 78 -2.62 -10.00 -12.11
CA THR A 78 -1.24 -9.85 -12.59
C THR A 78 -1.13 -9.88 -14.12
N ALA A 79 -2.25 -9.94 -14.85
CA ALA A 79 -2.25 -10.03 -16.33
C ALA A 79 -1.53 -8.86 -17.01
N ALA A 80 -1.56 -7.67 -16.40
CA ALA A 80 -0.87 -6.47 -16.87
C ALA A 80 0.50 -6.25 -16.17
N GLY A 81 0.98 -7.25 -15.42
CA GLY A 81 2.26 -7.23 -14.70
C GLY A 81 2.15 -6.89 -13.21
N ILE A 82 3.22 -7.19 -12.47
CA ILE A 82 3.29 -7.02 -11.01
C ILE A 82 3.15 -5.56 -10.59
N ARG A 83 3.70 -4.60 -11.37
CA ARG A 83 3.61 -3.17 -11.03
C ARG A 83 2.16 -2.68 -11.04
N ASP A 84 1.40 -3.06 -12.05
CA ASP A 84 -0.03 -2.71 -12.16
C ASP A 84 -0.84 -3.36 -11.02
N ALA A 85 -0.62 -4.65 -10.75
CA ALA A 85 -1.23 -5.33 -9.61
C ALA A 85 -0.90 -4.64 -8.28
N GLY A 86 0.35 -4.23 -8.10
CA GLY A 86 0.84 -3.49 -6.95
C GLY A 86 0.15 -2.13 -6.76
N GLN A 87 -0.06 -1.40 -7.85
CA GLN A 87 -0.77 -0.12 -7.81
C GLN A 87 -2.24 -0.30 -7.44
N VAL A 88 -2.90 -1.37 -7.91
CA VAL A 88 -4.26 -1.71 -7.47
C VAL A 88 -4.28 -2.01 -5.96
N ILE A 89 -3.36 -2.84 -5.46
CA ILE A 89 -3.25 -3.12 -4.02
C ILE A 89 -3.05 -1.82 -3.24
N ALA A 90 -2.12 -0.98 -3.66
CA ALA A 90 -1.83 0.30 -3.01
C ALA A 90 -3.06 1.20 -2.97
N HIS A 91 -3.79 1.33 -4.08
CA HIS A 91 -5.03 2.11 -4.17
C HIS A 91 -6.08 1.65 -3.14
N GLU A 92 -6.33 0.34 -3.06
CA GLU A 92 -7.32 -0.21 -2.14
C GLU A 92 -6.87 -0.06 -0.67
N LEU A 93 -5.58 -0.28 -0.36
CA LEU A 93 -5.04 -0.06 0.98
C LEU A 93 -5.07 1.43 1.39
N LEU A 94 -4.92 2.35 0.44
CA LEU A 94 -5.07 3.78 0.67
C LEU A 94 -6.48 4.13 1.13
N HIS A 95 -7.52 3.54 0.51
CA HIS A 95 -8.90 3.72 0.98
C HIS A 95 -9.12 3.15 2.39
N ILE A 96 -8.55 1.99 2.69
CA ILE A 96 -8.60 1.43 4.06
C ILE A 96 -7.92 2.39 5.04
N SER A 97 -6.75 2.95 4.69
CA SER A 97 -6.06 3.93 5.52
C SER A 97 -6.90 5.18 5.74
N GLN A 98 -7.52 5.70 4.68
CA GLN A 98 -8.37 6.88 4.75
C GLN A 98 -9.55 6.68 5.71
N VAL A 99 -10.22 5.52 5.67
CA VAL A 99 -11.37 5.25 6.57
C VAL A 99 -10.94 4.91 7.99
N THR A 100 -9.86 4.15 8.18
CA THR A 100 -9.37 3.76 9.51
C THR A 100 -8.81 4.95 10.30
N ASN A 101 -8.30 5.97 9.59
CA ASN A 101 -7.80 7.21 10.20
C ASN A 101 -8.85 8.34 10.26
N GLY A 102 -10.09 8.08 9.85
CA GLY A 102 -11.19 9.05 9.86
C GLY A 102 -11.00 10.22 8.88
N ARG A 103 -10.07 10.07 7.92
CA ARG A 103 -9.85 11.03 6.83
C ARG A 103 -10.99 10.97 5.81
N LEU A 104 -11.47 9.77 5.51
CA LEU A 104 -12.72 9.52 4.81
C LEU A 104 -13.71 8.91 5.78
N VAL A 105 -14.92 9.48 5.89
CA VAL A 105 -16.00 8.90 6.69
C VAL A 105 -17.18 8.61 5.78
N LEU A 106 -17.54 7.33 5.68
CA LEU A 106 -18.68 6.85 4.91
C LEU A 106 -19.88 6.58 5.83
N ASN A 107 -21.09 6.85 5.36
CA ASN A 107 -22.32 6.54 6.08
C ASN A 107 -23.47 6.27 5.11
N ARG A 108 -24.45 5.47 5.56
CA ARG A 108 -25.73 5.30 4.86
C ARG A 108 -26.82 6.10 5.55
N LYS A 109 -27.60 6.85 4.77
CA LYS A 109 -28.78 7.56 5.27
C LYS A 109 -29.95 7.42 4.30
N THR A 110 -31.16 7.49 4.83
CA THR A 110 -32.35 7.70 4.00
C THR A 110 -32.55 9.19 3.82
N LYS A 111 -32.58 9.67 2.57
CA LYS A 111 -32.85 11.08 2.23
C LYS A 111 -34.06 11.17 1.30
N LYS A 112 -34.79 12.29 1.37
CA LYS A 112 -35.84 12.62 0.39
C LYS A 112 -35.16 13.28 -0.81
N ILE A 113 -35.23 12.64 -1.97
CA ILE A 113 -34.69 13.10 -3.25
C ILE A 113 -35.79 12.92 -4.28
N ASP A 114 -36.11 13.97 -5.04
CA ASP A 114 -37.20 13.97 -6.04
C ASP A 114 -38.52 13.45 -5.47
N ARG A 115 -38.87 13.93 -4.27
CA ARG A 115 -40.06 13.53 -3.50
C ARG A 115 -40.09 12.07 -3.03
N GLN A 116 -39.09 11.26 -3.35
CA GLN A 116 -38.98 9.86 -2.92
C GLN A 116 -37.95 9.68 -1.80
N ARG A 117 -38.20 8.75 -0.87
CA ARG A 117 -37.21 8.35 0.15
C ARG A 117 -36.25 7.35 -0.47
N LYS A 118 -34.99 7.74 -0.64
CA LYS A 118 -33.93 6.88 -1.19
C LYS A 118 -32.85 6.65 -0.13
N LYS A 119 -32.32 5.42 -0.06
CA LYS A 119 -31.08 5.15 0.67
C LYS A 119 -29.95 5.73 -0.16
N VAL A 120 -29.08 6.51 0.47
CA VAL A 120 -27.91 7.12 -0.15
C VAL A 120 -26.68 6.91 0.70
N GLU A 121 -25.55 6.83 0.03
CA GLU A 121 -24.23 6.82 0.65
C GLU A 121 -23.67 8.22 0.70
N LEU A 122 -23.23 8.62 1.89
CA LEU A 122 -22.61 9.90 2.16
C LEU A 122 -21.14 9.69 2.42
N ALA A 123 -20.31 10.51 1.80
CA ALA A 123 -18.89 10.64 2.14
C ALA A 123 -18.67 11.99 2.83
N ARG A 124 -17.83 11.99 3.85
CA ARG A 124 -17.26 13.19 4.45
C ARG A 124 -15.75 13.10 4.34
N TRP A 125 -15.15 14.05 3.63
CA TRP A 125 -13.71 14.14 3.45
C TRP A 125 -13.09 15.14 4.43
N MET A 126 -12.05 14.72 5.16
CA MET A 126 -11.25 15.55 6.07
C MET A 126 -12.07 16.39 7.07
N GLY A 127 -13.21 15.87 7.54
CA GLY A 127 -14.10 16.58 8.46
C GLY A 127 -14.98 17.66 7.81
N GLY A 128 -15.00 17.77 6.49
CA GLY A 128 -15.83 18.73 5.76
C GLY A 128 -17.34 18.41 5.75
N LYS A 129 -18.07 19.02 4.82
CA LYS A 129 -19.50 18.76 4.64
C LYS A 129 -19.73 17.37 3.99
N PRO A 130 -20.71 16.58 4.47
CA PRO A 130 -21.03 15.31 3.84
C PRO A 130 -21.72 15.52 2.50
N VAL A 131 -21.29 14.75 1.49
CA VAL A 131 -21.78 14.78 0.11
C VAL A 131 -22.34 13.41 -0.27
N ILE A 132 -23.33 13.34 -1.16
CA ILE A 132 -23.84 12.07 -1.68
C ILE A 132 -22.84 11.57 -2.72
N ILE A 133 -22.28 10.38 -2.51
CA ILE A 133 -21.17 9.85 -3.32
C ILE A 133 -21.56 9.73 -4.79
N ASP A 134 -22.78 9.25 -5.05
CA ASP A 134 -23.27 9.01 -6.40
C ASP A 134 -23.62 10.31 -7.17
N GLN A 135 -23.59 11.47 -6.49
CA GLN A 135 -23.69 12.78 -7.13
C GLN A 135 -22.32 13.36 -7.53
N LEU A 136 -21.22 12.73 -7.11
CA LEU A 136 -19.87 13.13 -7.46
C LEU A 136 -19.29 12.17 -8.50
N PRO A 137 -18.92 12.66 -9.70
CA PRO A 137 -18.12 11.91 -10.65
C PRO A 137 -16.85 11.38 -9.97
N TRP A 138 -16.47 10.14 -10.31
CA TRP A 138 -15.37 9.45 -9.63
C TRP A 138 -14.07 10.29 -9.64
N HIS A 139 -13.69 10.84 -10.79
CA HIS A 139 -12.46 11.64 -10.97
C HIS A 139 -12.43 12.97 -10.20
N THR A 140 -13.57 13.42 -9.66
CA THR A 140 -13.65 14.65 -8.84
C THR A 140 -13.63 14.38 -7.34
N ARG A 141 -13.66 13.10 -6.93
CA ARG A 141 -13.71 12.74 -5.53
C ARG A 141 -12.32 12.91 -4.93
N PRO A 142 -12.16 13.72 -3.87
CA PRO A 142 -10.83 14.05 -3.35
C PRO A 142 -10.11 12.84 -2.74
N TRP A 143 -10.83 11.86 -2.21
CA TRP A 143 -10.24 10.63 -1.70
C TRP A 143 -9.72 9.70 -2.82
N GLU A 144 -10.36 9.70 -3.99
CA GLU A 144 -9.91 8.95 -5.17
C GLU A 144 -8.67 9.62 -5.78
N ILE A 145 -8.69 10.95 -5.90
CA ILE A 145 -7.54 11.74 -6.40
C ILE A 145 -6.31 11.48 -5.53
N GLU A 146 -6.47 11.51 -4.20
CA GLU A 146 -5.39 11.22 -3.27
C GLU A 146 -4.89 9.78 -3.40
N ALA A 147 -5.80 8.80 -3.51
CA ALA A 147 -5.42 7.41 -3.68
C ALA A 147 -4.66 7.17 -5.00
N CYS A 148 -5.12 7.77 -6.10
CA CYS A 148 -4.47 7.71 -7.42
C CYS A 148 -3.08 8.33 -7.44
N HIS A 149 -2.86 9.42 -6.70
CA HIS A 149 -1.53 10.00 -6.58
C HIS A 149 -0.59 9.06 -5.79
N TRP A 150 -1.01 8.66 -4.59
CA TRP A 150 -0.15 7.89 -3.69
C TRP A 150 0.09 6.45 -4.12
N GLN A 151 -0.80 5.82 -4.90
CA GLN A 151 -0.58 4.45 -5.36
C GLN A 151 0.70 4.33 -6.21
N VAL A 152 1.02 5.36 -6.99
CA VAL A 152 2.20 5.36 -7.87
C VAL A 152 3.44 5.56 -7.03
N GLU A 153 3.44 6.60 -6.18
CA GLU A 153 4.55 6.93 -5.28
C GLU A 153 4.93 5.75 -4.38
N LEU A 154 3.96 5.11 -3.71
CA LEU A 154 4.23 4.01 -2.79
C LEU A 154 4.78 2.76 -3.48
N VAL A 155 4.33 2.48 -4.71
CA VAL A 155 4.86 1.36 -5.49
C VAL A 155 6.28 1.67 -5.97
N ASP A 156 6.55 2.90 -6.39
CA ASP A 156 7.88 3.31 -6.82
C ASP A 156 8.87 3.36 -5.64
N GLU A 157 8.42 3.77 -4.44
CA GLU A 157 9.19 3.65 -3.18
C GLU A 157 9.57 2.17 -2.92
N PHE A 158 8.62 1.25 -3.02
CA PHE A 158 8.87 -0.18 -2.84
C PHE A 158 9.87 -0.72 -3.87
N LEU A 159 9.69 -0.40 -5.15
CA LEU A 159 10.58 -0.87 -6.23
C LEU A 159 12.00 -0.31 -6.06
N THR A 160 12.13 0.94 -5.61
CA THR A 160 13.42 1.55 -5.28
C THR A 160 14.12 0.76 -4.17
N LEU A 161 13.43 0.44 -3.08
CA LEU A 161 13.98 -0.40 -1.99
C LEU A 161 14.33 -1.81 -2.48
N ALA A 162 13.47 -2.42 -3.28
CA ALA A 162 13.69 -3.77 -3.82
C ALA A 162 14.91 -3.83 -4.75
N SER A 163 15.26 -2.71 -5.40
CA SER A 163 16.49 -2.57 -6.19
C SER A 163 17.75 -2.29 -5.37
N GLY A 164 17.65 -2.22 -4.04
CA GLY A 164 18.77 -1.91 -3.14
C GLY A 164 19.02 -0.42 -2.93
N SER A 165 18.24 0.46 -3.57
CA SER A 165 18.34 1.92 -3.40
C SER A 165 17.46 2.42 -2.25
N GLN A 166 17.77 3.59 -1.70
CA GLN A 166 16.95 4.23 -0.67
C GLN A 166 16.05 5.30 -1.28
N PRO A 167 14.71 5.16 -1.23
CA PRO A 167 13.80 6.19 -1.67
C PRO A 167 13.74 7.34 -0.65
N PHE A 168 13.37 8.53 -1.13
CA PHE A 168 12.93 9.59 -0.22
C PHE A 168 11.55 9.25 0.32
N LEU A 169 11.41 9.19 1.65
CA LEU A 169 10.13 8.86 2.30
C LEU A 169 9.48 10.13 2.85
N GLN A 170 8.32 10.50 2.29
CA GLN A 170 7.49 11.52 2.91
C GLN A 170 6.77 10.92 4.14
N LEU A 171 7.03 11.51 5.32
CA LEU A 171 6.45 11.05 6.57
C LEU A 171 5.25 11.91 7.02
N GLN A 172 4.17 11.24 7.42
CA GLN A 172 2.96 11.87 7.92
C GLN A 172 2.40 11.07 9.09
N LYS A 173 2.19 11.74 10.22
CA LYS A 173 1.44 11.14 11.35
C LYS A 173 -0.01 10.86 10.92
N PRO A 174 -0.62 9.76 11.41
CA PRO A 174 -2.01 9.45 11.13
C PRO A 174 -2.97 10.51 11.67
N GLY A 175 -4.09 10.74 10.97
CA GLY A 175 -5.22 11.53 11.48
C GLY A 175 -6.12 12.09 10.38
N LYS A 176 -7.27 12.68 10.73
CA LYS A 176 -8.27 13.13 9.73
C LYS A 176 -7.75 14.08 8.64
N GLN A 177 -6.67 14.84 8.90
CA GLN A 177 -6.06 15.78 7.95
C GLN A 177 -4.83 15.22 7.22
N ARG A 178 -4.42 13.97 7.47
CA ARG A 178 -3.24 13.34 6.88
C ARG A 178 -3.48 11.86 6.57
N LEU A 179 -2.90 11.33 5.51
CA LEU A 179 -3.18 9.97 5.04
C LEU A 179 -2.60 8.86 5.95
N ALA A 180 -1.66 9.21 6.84
CA ALA A 180 -0.71 8.30 7.48
C ALA A 180 0.33 7.76 6.48
N LEU A 181 1.56 8.23 6.63
CA LEU A 181 2.73 7.79 5.87
C LEU A 181 3.86 7.56 6.88
N LEU A 182 4.00 6.33 7.31
CA LEU A 182 4.96 5.90 8.33
C LEU A 182 6.26 5.45 7.69
N ALA A 183 7.36 5.43 8.45
CA ALA A 183 8.59 4.81 7.98
C ALA A 183 8.38 3.30 7.84
N ALA A 184 8.90 2.72 6.75
CA ALA A 184 8.87 1.29 6.49
C ALA A 184 10.17 0.86 5.79
N SER A 185 10.52 -0.41 5.94
CA SER A 185 11.67 -1.02 5.28
C SER A 185 11.30 -2.41 4.78
N LEU A 186 12.10 -2.96 3.86
CA LEU A 186 11.96 -4.37 3.48
C LEU A 186 12.64 -5.28 4.50
N PRO A 187 12.15 -6.52 4.71
CA PRO A 187 12.84 -7.50 5.53
C PRO A 187 14.27 -7.75 5.02
N ALA A 188 15.25 -7.90 5.92
CA ALA A 188 16.66 -8.06 5.55
C ALA A 188 16.92 -9.21 4.54
N ALA A 189 16.18 -10.33 4.66
CA ALA A 189 16.27 -11.46 3.73
C ALA A 189 15.77 -11.14 2.30
N ALA A 190 14.90 -10.15 2.13
CA ALA A 190 14.44 -9.69 0.82
C ALA A 190 15.50 -8.80 0.12
N VAL A 191 16.36 -8.13 0.88
CA VAL A 191 17.42 -7.25 0.37
C VAL A 191 18.66 -8.05 -0.05
N ALA A 192 18.94 -9.17 0.63
CA ALA A 192 20.10 -10.02 0.35
C ALA A 192 20.07 -10.72 -1.02
N ASN A 193 18.88 -10.95 -1.59
CA ASN A 193 18.72 -11.59 -2.90
C ASN A 193 18.82 -10.61 -4.10
N GLY A 194 18.92 -9.30 -3.84
CA GLY A 194 19.22 -8.28 -4.86
C GLY A 194 20.72 -7.99 -4.99
N HIS A 195 21.52 -8.43 -4.02
CA HIS A 195 22.98 -8.50 -4.15
C HIS A 195 23.34 -9.79 -4.89
N ASP A 196 23.23 -9.76 -6.22
CA ASP A 196 23.99 -10.72 -7.00
C ASP A 196 25.48 -10.56 -6.65
N LYS A 197 26.17 -11.67 -6.51
CA LYS A 197 27.56 -11.78 -6.05
C LYS A 197 28.53 -11.25 -7.12
N GLY A 198 28.52 -9.94 -7.33
CA GLY A 198 29.40 -9.22 -8.27
C GLY A 198 30.29 -8.17 -7.63
N ALA A 199 30.24 -7.99 -6.31
CA ALA A 199 31.21 -7.16 -5.60
C ALA A 199 32.41 -8.04 -5.28
N GLY A 200 33.48 -7.86 -6.06
CA GLY A 200 34.75 -8.55 -5.89
C GLY A 200 35.22 -8.53 -4.44
N GLU A 201 35.79 -9.66 -4.02
CA GLU A 201 36.58 -9.72 -2.80
C GLU A 201 37.55 -8.53 -2.77
N PRO A 202 37.73 -7.86 -1.62
CA PRO A 202 38.80 -6.90 -1.49
C PRO A 202 40.11 -7.66 -1.71
N ILE A 203 40.81 -7.32 -2.79
CA ILE A 203 42.20 -7.73 -3.00
C ILE A 203 42.96 -7.17 -1.80
N LEU A 204 43.34 -8.07 -0.88
CA LEU A 204 44.40 -7.79 0.09
C LEU A 204 45.67 -7.57 -0.72
N VAL A 205 46.11 -6.31 -0.75
CA VAL A 205 47.39 -5.95 -1.33
C VAL A 205 48.44 -6.47 -0.36
N ASP A 206 48.97 -7.66 -0.63
CA ASP A 206 50.16 -8.16 0.05
C ASP A 206 51.34 -7.21 -0.22
N ASP A 207 52.15 -7.05 0.82
CA ASP A 207 53.25 -6.11 0.95
C ASP A 207 54.11 -5.97 -0.33
N VAL A 208 54.22 -4.72 -0.77
CA VAL A 208 55.28 -4.27 -1.69
C VAL A 208 56.63 -4.54 -1.04
N VAL A 209 57.29 -5.62 -1.46
CA VAL A 209 58.71 -5.83 -1.24
C VAL A 209 59.46 -4.69 -1.92
N SER A 210 59.85 -3.71 -1.12
CA SER A 210 60.81 -2.68 -1.52
C SER A 210 62.19 -3.34 -1.65
N SER A 211 62.63 -3.61 -2.87
CA SER A 211 64.05 -3.83 -3.17
C SER A 211 64.68 -2.46 -3.47
N PRO A 212 65.74 -2.04 -2.77
CA PRO A 212 66.44 -0.81 -3.11
C PRO A 212 67.33 -1.03 -4.33
N VAL A 213 67.12 -0.22 -5.36
CA VAL A 213 68.08 -0.02 -6.45
C VAL A 213 69.02 1.11 -6.01
N ASN A 214 70.29 0.76 -5.79
CA ASN A 214 71.46 1.64 -5.75
C ASN A 214 72.65 0.74 -6.10
N GLY A 215 73.53 0.97 -7.06
CA GLY A 215 73.76 2.03 -8.02
C GLY A 215 74.95 1.57 -8.87
N MET A 216 75.06 2.07 -10.09
CA MET A 216 76.19 1.78 -10.99
C MET A 216 77.48 2.46 -10.48
N SER A 217 78.58 1.70 -10.46
CA SER A 217 79.91 2.06 -11.01
C SER A 217 80.78 0.81 -11.05
#